data_AF-A0A1G1TC99-F1
#
_entry.id   AF-A0A1G1TC99-F1
#
_cell.length_a   1.000
_cell.length_b   1.000
_cell.length_c   1.000
_cell.angle_alpha   90.00
_cell.angle_beta   90.00
_cell.angle_gamma   90.00
#
_symmetry.space_group_name_H-M   'P 1'
#
loop_
_entity.id
_entity.type
_entity.pdbx_description
1 polymer ?
#
loop_
_entity_poly.entity_id
_entity_poly.type
_entity_poly.pdbx_seq_one_letter_code
_entity_poly.pdbx_strand_id
1 'polypeptide(L)'
;MINNINGLVDSIAVPVLEVGKVLKNISRGNLDESFQIPVSGDFKVMAETINKTIDNLNVFASEVSRVAQDVGTEGRLGGQAVVPNAGGVWKELTDNVNTMALNLTSQVRDIANVATAVARGDLSQKVTVELKGELLQLKQNLNGMVDSLNLFAGEVSRVAQDVGTEGQLGGQALVPGVSGVWKGLTDNVNNMAANLTSQVRDIANVATAVARGDLSQKMTVNVKGEILELKNILNQMVDSLNVFGDEVTRVAREVGTEGKLGGQAVVPRAAGTWKELTDNVNTMAANLTSQVRDIANVATAVRGAT
;
A
#
# COMPACT_ATOMS: atom_id res chain seq x y z
N MET A 1 15.27 -92.67 -25.31
CA MET A 1 16.02 -92.02 -24.21
C MET A 1 16.38 -90.57 -24.56
N ILE A 2 17.01 -90.29 -25.71
CA ILE A 2 17.39 -88.93 -26.14
C ILE A 2 16.18 -87.98 -26.28
N ASN A 3 15.07 -88.43 -26.88
CA ASN A 3 13.87 -87.58 -27.03
C ASN A 3 13.23 -87.16 -25.69
N ASN A 4 13.33 -88.01 -24.66
CA ASN A 4 12.79 -87.69 -23.34
C ASN A 4 13.71 -86.73 -22.57
N ILE A 5 15.02 -86.83 -22.79
CA ILE A 5 16.01 -85.91 -22.21
C ILE A 5 15.89 -84.53 -22.88
N ASN A 6 15.75 -84.46 -24.20
CA ASN A 6 15.56 -83.20 -24.92
C ASN A 6 14.26 -82.49 -24.48
N GLY A 7 13.16 -83.23 -24.33
CA GLY A 7 11.91 -82.67 -23.79
C GLY A 7 12.04 -82.13 -22.36
N LEU A 8 12.81 -82.81 -21.50
CA LEU A 8 13.10 -82.34 -20.14
C LEU A 8 13.97 -81.06 -20.17
N VAL A 9 15.00 -81.04 -21.00
CA VAL A 9 15.88 -79.87 -21.17
C VAL A 9 15.09 -78.67 -21.67
N ASP A 10 14.24 -78.83 -22.68
CA ASP A 10 13.41 -77.75 -23.22
C ASP A 10 12.39 -77.24 -22.17
N SER A 11 11.82 -78.15 -21.38
CA SER A 11 10.86 -77.81 -20.31
C SER A 11 11.45 -76.97 -19.17
N ILE A 12 12.79 -76.91 -19.07
CA ILE A 12 13.51 -76.12 -18.06
C ILE A 12 14.21 -74.91 -18.72
N ALA A 13 14.88 -75.11 -19.85
CA ALA A 13 15.68 -74.09 -20.51
C ALA A 13 14.83 -72.93 -21.05
N VAL A 14 13.68 -73.23 -21.65
CA VAL A 14 12.80 -72.21 -22.24
C VAL A 14 12.27 -71.24 -21.17
N PRO A 15 11.69 -71.70 -20.04
CA PRO A 15 11.25 -70.81 -18.96
C PRO A 15 12.38 -69.97 -18.36
N VAL A 16 13.58 -70.54 -18.16
CA VAL A 16 14.72 -69.82 -17.57
C VAL A 16 15.22 -68.70 -18.48
N LEU A 17 15.28 -68.95 -19.79
CA LEU A 17 15.65 -67.91 -20.76
C LEU A 17 14.62 -66.77 -20.79
N GLU A 18 13.34 -67.09 -20.70
CA GLU A 18 12.27 -66.10 -20.66
C GLU A 18 12.31 -65.24 -19.40
N VAL A 19 12.56 -65.85 -18.22
CA VAL A 19 12.83 -65.11 -16.98
C VAL A 19 13.98 -64.12 -17.20
N GLY A 20 15.10 -64.58 -17.76
CA GLY A 20 16.27 -63.75 -17.99
C GLY A 20 15.96 -62.57 -18.92
N LYS A 21 15.16 -62.80 -19.96
CA LYS A 21 14.68 -61.76 -20.88
C LYS A 21 13.79 -60.74 -20.15
N VAL A 22 12.77 -61.21 -19.42
CA VAL A 22 11.83 -60.34 -18.71
C VAL A 22 12.53 -59.52 -17.62
N LEU A 23 13.41 -60.13 -16.82
CA LEU A 23 14.21 -59.42 -15.82
C LEU A 23 15.17 -58.40 -16.45
N LYS A 24 15.70 -58.68 -17.65
CA LYS A 24 16.51 -57.73 -18.41
C LYS A 24 15.70 -56.54 -18.93
N ASN A 25 14.42 -56.73 -19.24
CA ASN A 25 13.51 -55.65 -19.60
C ASN A 25 13.17 -54.79 -18.37
N ILE A 26 12.82 -55.42 -17.25
CA ILE A 26 12.55 -54.74 -15.97
C ILE A 26 13.77 -53.89 -15.53
N SER A 27 14.98 -54.43 -15.61
CA SER A 27 16.20 -53.70 -15.21
C SER A 27 16.51 -52.49 -16.10
N ARG A 28 15.93 -52.42 -17.30
CA ARG A 28 16.01 -51.27 -18.21
C ARG A 28 14.81 -50.32 -18.09
N GLY A 29 13.86 -50.62 -17.19
CA GLY A 29 12.62 -49.86 -17.04
C GLY A 29 11.58 -50.13 -18.13
N ASN A 30 11.76 -51.15 -18.98
CA ASN A 30 10.73 -51.59 -19.92
C ASN A 30 9.81 -52.59 -19.20
N LEU A 31 8.59 -52.15 -18.91
CA LEU A 31 7.59 -52.90 -18.14
C LEU A 31 6.40 -53.35 -19.01
N ASP A 32 6.49 -53.18 -20.33
CA ASP A 32 5.43 -53.58 -21.27
C ASP A 32 5.48 -55.08 -21.60
N GLU A 33 6.63 -55.72 -21.38
CA GLU A 33 6.83 -57.16 -21.62
C GLU A 33 6.68 -57.98 -20.35
N SER A 34 5.70 -58.88 -20.33
CA SER A 34 5.42 -59.84 -19.26
C SER A 34 5.85 -61.27 -19.63
N PHE A 35 5.90 -62.16 -18.64
CA PHE A 35 6.14 -63.57 -18.86
C PHE A 35 4.89 -64.22 -19.50
N GLN A 36 5.02 -64.71 -20.74
CA GLN A 36 3.88 -65.23 -21.53
C GLN A 36 3.94 -66.73 -21.86
N ILE A 37 5.06 -67.41 -21.56
CA ILE A 37 5.23 -68.83 -21.92
C ILE A 37 4.38 -69.72 -21.00
N PRO A 38 3.66 -70.74 -21.53
CA PRO A 38 2.97 -71.72 -20.70
C PRO A 38 3.95 -72.49 -19.83
N VAL A 39 3.78 -72.37 -18.51
CA VAL A 39 4.61 -73.02 -17.50
C VAL A 39 3.74 -73.71 -16.46
N SER A 40 4.28 -74.73 -15.80
CA SER A 40 3.60 -75.51 -14.77
C SER A 40 4.50 -75.69 -13.55
N GLY A 41 3.90 -76.07 -12.41
CA GLY A 41 4.63 -76.23 -11.15
C GLY A 41 5.28 -74.93 -10.69
N ASP A 42 6.51 -75.00 -10.20
CA ASP A 42 7.24 -73.85 -9.63
C ASP A 42 7.47 -72.72 -10.64
N PHE A 43 7.64 -73.04 -11.92
CA PHE A 43 7.78 -72.03 -12.98
C PHE A 43 6.51 -71.20 -13.16
N LYS A 44 5.32 -71.78 -12.91
CA LYS A 44 4.07 -71.03 -12.92
C LYS A 44 4.01 -70.01 -11.80
N VAL A 45 4.39 -70.41 -10.58
CA VAL A 45 4.46 -69.52 -9.42
C VAL A 45 5.45 -68.38 -9.68
N MET A 46 6.59 -68.70 -10.29
CA MET A 46 7.60 -67.71 -10.67
C MET A 46 7.09 -66.71 -11.72
N ALA A 47 6.45 -67.20 -12.78
CA ALA A 47 5.86 -66.36 -13.83
C ALA A 47 4.78 -65.42 -13.26
N GLU A 48 3.88 -65.93 -12.42
CA GLU A 48 2.84 -65.14 -11.75
C GLU A 48 3.45 -64.07 -10.84
N THR A 49 4.52 -64.40 -10.11
CA THR A 49 5.24 -63.46 -9.23
C THR A 49 5.94 -62.35 -10.01
N ILE A 50 6.60 -62.69 -11.13
CA ILE A 50 7.24 -61.72 -12.02
C ILE A 50 6.19 -60.79 -12.62
N ASN A 51 5.10 -61.33 -13.16
CA ASN A 51 4.03 -60.53 -13.77
C ASN A 51 3.38 -59.59 -12.74
N LYS A 52 3.10 -60.08 -11.52
CA LYS A 52 2.58 -59.23 -10.44
C LYS A 52 3.55 -58.11 -10.04
N THR A 53 4.86 -58.38 -10.12
CA THR A 53 5.89 -57.36 -9.86
C THR A 53 5.88 -56.29 -10.95
N ILE A 54 5.76 -56.68 -12.22
CA ILE A 54 5.62 -55.76 -13.36
C ILE A 54 4.35 -54.91 -13.21
N ASP A 55 3.22 -55.52 -12.88
CA ASP A 55 1.95 -54.79 -12.69
C ASP A 55 2.07 -53.74 -11.58
N ASN A 56 2.66 -54.10 -10.44
CA ASN A 56 2.88 -53.16 -9.33
C ASN A 56 3.82 -52.01 -9.73
N LEU A 57 4.89 -52.30 -10.48
CA LEU A 57 5.82 -51.31 -10.99
C LEU A 57 5.12 -50.33 -11.95
N ASN A 58 4.30 -50.84 -12.86
CA ASN A 58 3.53 -50.03 -13.80
C ASN A 58 2.55 -49.09 -13.10
N VAL A 59 1.80 -49.60 -12.11
CA VAL A 59 0.87 -48.77 -11.33
C VAL A 59 1.61 -47.70 -10.53
N PHE A 60 2.70 -48.08 -9.85
CA PHE A 60 3.50 -47.11 -9.08
C PHE A 60 4.09 -46.02 -9.98
N ALA A 61 4.69 -46.40 -11.11
CA ALA A 61 5.27 -45.45 -12.07
C ALA A 61 4.21 -44.48 -12.60
N SER A 62 3.04 -45.00 -12.99
CA SER A 62 1.93 -44.18 -13.47
C SER A 62 1.44 -43.18 -12.42
N GLU A 63 1.26 -43.63 -11.17
CA GLU A 63 0.79 -42.77 -10.08
C GLU A 63 1.81 -41.70 -9.68
N VAL A 64 3.10 -42.04 -9.61
CA VAL A 64 4.15 -41.06 -9.34
C VAL A 64 4.24 -40.02 -10.46
N SER A 65 4.21 -40.45 -11.73
CA SER A 65 4.19 -39.53 -12.87
C SER A 65 2.97 -38.61 -12.84
N ARG A 66 1.79 -39.15 -12.51
CA ARG A 66 0.56 -38.36 -12.40
C ARG A 66 0.64 -37.32 -11.28
N VAL A 67 1.06 -37.71 -10.07
CA VAL A 67 1.19 -36.77 -8.94
C VAL A 67 2.23 -35.69 -9.23
N ALA A 68 3.36 -36.06 -9.86
CA ALA A 68 4.38 -35.10 -10.27
C ALA A 68 3.85 -34.11 -11.31
N GLN A 69 3.02 -34.57 -12.26
CA GLN A 69 2.35 -33.71 -13.21
C GLN A 69 1.33 -32.78 -12.53
N ASP A 70 0.40 -33.33 -11.76
CA ASP A 70 -0.67 -32.57 -11.10
C ASP A 70 -0.10 -31.50 -10.14
N VAL A 71 0.74 -31.90 -9.19
CA VAL A 71 1.25 -31.02 -8.13
C VAL A 71 2.44 -30.18 -8.60
N GLY A 72 3.35 -30.78 -9.37
CA GLY A 72 4.61 -30.16 -9.76
C GLY A 72 4.55 -29.34 -11.06
N THR A 73 3.65 -29.68 -11.98
CA THR A 73 3.59 -29.03 -13.31
C THR A 73 2.31 -28.23 -13.51
N GLU A 74 1.15 -28.82 -13.22
CA GLU A 74 -0.16 -28.20 -13.46
C GLU A 74 -0.63 -27.32 -12.29
N GLY A 75 0.03 -27.41 -11.12
CA GLY A 75 -0.34 -26.65 -9.92
C GLY A 75 -1.68 -27.09 -9.29
N ARG A 76 -2.18 -28.28 -9.65
CA ARG A 76 -3.35 -28.90 -9.03
C ARG A 76 -2.98 -29.50 -7.68
N LEU A 77 -2.98 -28.64 -6.66
CA LEU A 77 -2.57 -29.01 -5.31
C LEU A 77 -3.57 -30.00 -4.66
N GLY A 78 -3.06 -31.03 -4.00
CA GLY A 78 -3.86 -32.06 -3.30
C GLY A 78 -3.82 -33.45 -3.92
N GLY A 79 -3.12 -33.63 -5.04
CA GLY A 79 -2.91 -34.94 -5.66
C GLY A 79 -2.10 -35.88 -4.74
N GLN A 80 -2.52 -37.14 -4.68
CA GLN A 80 -1.85 -38.22 -3.96
C GLN A 80 -1.78 -39.46 -4.84
N ALA A 81 -0.71 -40.23 -4.70
CA ALA A 81 -0.49 -41.51 -5.35
C ALA A 81 -1.30 -42.59 -4.64
N VAL A 82 -2.05 -43.38 -5.42
CA VAL A 82 -2.85 -44.50 -4.92
C VAL A 82 -2.38 -45.78 -5.57
N VAL A 83 -1.55 -46.54 -4.86
CA VAL A 83 -0.97 -47.80 -5.36
C VAL A 83 -1.63 -48.98 -4.61
N PRO A 84 -2.55 -49.72 -5.24
CA PRO A 84 -3.25 -50.84 -4.61
C PRO A 84 -2.28 -51.93 -4.19
N ASN A 85 -2.55 -52.57 -3.05
CA ASN A 85 -1.75 -53.67 -2.51
C ASN A 85 -0.26 -53.35 -2.28
N ALA A 86 0.10 -52.06 -2.17
CA ALA A 86 1.45 -51.65 -1.81
C ALA A 86 1.81 -52.17 -0.41
N GLY A 87 2.88 -52.96 -0.34
CA GLY A 87 3.44 -53.50 0.90
C GLY A 87 4.96 -53.35 0.91
N GLY A 88 5.55 -53.37 2.11
CA GLY A 88 6.99 -53.14 2.28
C GLY A 88 7.44 -51.82 1.68
N VAL A 89 8.53 -51.85 0.91
CA VAL A 89 9.16 -50.67 0.29
C VAL A 89 8.19 -49.90 -0.61
N TRP A 90 7.27 -50.57 -1.32
CA TRP A 90 6.29 -49.91 -2.19
C TRP A 90 5.35 -48.98 -1.43
N LYS A 91 4.94 -49.41 -0.23
CA LYS A 91 4.10 -48.60 0.64
C LYS A 91 4.88 -47.40 1.16
N GLU A 92 6.09 -47.63 1.65
CA GLU A 92 6.97 -46.58 2.15
C GLU A 92 7.24 -45.49 1.10
N LEU A 93 7.55 -45.88 -0.14
CA LEU A 93 7.75 -44.93 -1.23
C LEU A 93 6.49 -44.15 -1.58
N THR A 94 5.33 -44.82 -1.61
CA THR A 94 4.03 -44.17 -1.85
C THR A 94 3.72 -43.17 -0.75
N ASP A 95 3.93 -43.54 0.51
CA ASP A 95 3.72 -42.68 1.68
C ASP A 95 4.67 -41.47 1.68
N ASN A 96 5.93 -41.66 1.25
CA ASN A 96 6.90 -40.58 1.10
C ASN A 96 6.50 -39.58 0.00
N VAL A 97 6.08 -40.07 -1.18
CA VAL A 97 5.57 -39.22 -2.27
C VAL A 97 4.34 -38.44 -1.81
N ASN A 98 3.41 -39.10 -1.13
CA ASN A 98 2.20 -38.46 -0.60
C ASN A 98 2.52 -37.42 0.47
N THR A 99 3.47 -37.70 1.36
CA THR A 99 3.93 -36.74 2.37
C THR A 99 4.53 -35.50 1.70
N MET A 100 5.37 -35.68 0.68
CA MET A 100 5.94 -34.58 -0.09
C MET A 100 4.84 -33.75 -0.79
N ALA A 101 3.90 -34.41 -1.48
CA ALA A 101 2.81 -33.74 -2.20
C ALA A 101 1.87 -32.97 -1.25
N LEU A 102 1.54 -33.54 -0.09
CA LEU A 102 0.72 -32.90 0.94
C LEU A 102 1.42 -31.69 1.57
N ASN A 103 2.71 -31.81 1.87
CA ASN A 103 3.50 -30.70 2.38
C ASN A 103 3.50 -29.56 1.36
N LEU A 104 3.92 -29.80 0.11
CA LEU A 104 3.93 -28.75 -0.91
C LEU A 104 2.53 -28.13 -1.14
N THR A 105 1.48 -28.96 -1.15
CA THR A 105 0.10 -28.51 -1.28
C THR A 105 -0.32 -27.56 -0.17
N SER A 106 -0.13 -27.94 1.09
CA SER A 106 -0.54 -27.12 2.24
C SER A 106 0.26 -25.82 2.30
N GLN A 107 1.56 -25.91 2.04
CA GLN A 107 2.50 -24.78 2.11
C GLN A 107 2.20 -23.73 1.04
N VAL A 108 2.06 -24.14 -0.23
CA VAL A 108 1.77 -23.22 -1.34
C VAL A 108 0.36 -22.66 -1.23
N ARG A 109 -0.63 -23.45 -0.80
CA ARG A 109 -2.01 -22.99 -0.64
C ARG A 109 -2.15 -21.92 0.45
N ASP A 110 -1.49 -22.07 1.59
CA ASP A 110 -1.50 -21.06 2.65
C ASP A 110 -0.89 -19.74 2.17
N ILE A 111 0.25 -19.81 1.48
CA ILE A 111 0.90 -18.65 0.86
C ILE A 111 -0.03 -17.96 -0.15
N ALA A 112 -0.68 -18.73 -1.03
CA ALA A 112 -1.59 -18.19 -2.04
C ALA A 112 -2.82 -17.50 -1.41
N ASN A 113 -3.34 -18.05 -0.32
CA ASN A 113 -4.45 -17.45 0.42
C ASN A 113 -4.07 -16.08 1.00
N VAL A 114 -2.89 -15.99 1.63
CA VAL A 114 -2.39 -14.73 2.21
C VAL A 114 -2.11 -13.71 1.11
N ALA A 115 -1.46 -14.11 0.01
CA ALA A 115 -1.25 -13.21 -1.13
C ALA A 115 -2.58 -12.69 -1.71
N THR A 116 -3.60 -13.54 -1.79
CA THR A 116 -4.95 -13.16 -2.23
C THR A 116 -5.61 -12.18 -1.25
N ALA A 117 -5.46 -12.40 0.07
CA ALA A 117 -5.98 -11.51 1.09
C ALA A 117 -5.33 -10.12 1.00
N VAL A 118 -4.00 -10.06 0.89
CA VAL A 118 -3.26 -8.81 0.71
C VAL A 118 -3.68 -8.07 -0.56
N ALA A 119 -3.86 -8.79 -1.68
CA ALA A 119 -4.34 -8.19 -2.92
C ALA A 119 -5.76 -7.60 -2.79
N ARG A 120 -6.57 -8.11 -1.86
CA ARG A 120 -7.89 -7.58 -1.51
C ARG A 120 -7.86 -6.52 -0.40
N GLY A 121 -6.67 -6.14 0.07
CA GLY A 121 -6.48 -5.17 1.15
C GLY A 121 -6.67 -5.72 2.56
N ASP A 122 -6.83 -7.04 2.73
CA ASP A 122 -6.86 -7.66 4.05
C ASP A 122 -5.43 -7.96 4.52
N LEU A 123 -4.92 -7.09 5.39
CA LEU A 123 -3.58 -7.16 5.97
C LEU A 123 -3.56 -7.86 7.34
N SER A 124 -4.68 -8.47 7.75
CA SER A 124 -4.75 -9.26 8.99
C SER A 124 -4.25 -10.70 8.81
N GLN A 125 -4.20 -11.18 7.56
CA GLN A 125 -3.83 -12.55 7.24
C GLN A 125 -2.31 -12.74 7.20
N LYS A 126 -1.84 -13.88 7.72
CA LYS A 126 -0.42 -14.26 7.75
C LYS A 126 -0.27 -15.70 7.31
N VAL A 127 0.90 -16.03 6.74
CA VAL A 127 1.27 -17.41 6.49
C VAL A 127 1.54 -18.06 7.84
N THR A 128 0.77 -19.09 8.19
CA THR A 128 0.79 -19.72 9.51
C THR A 128 1.38 -21.12 9.48
N VAL A 129 1.25 -21.83 8.36
CA VAL A 129 1.77 -23.20 8.20
C VAL A 129 3.26 -23.28 8.55
N GLU A 130 3.66 -24.40 9.16
CA GLU A 130 5.05 -24.66 9.51
C GLU A 130 5.88 -24.95 8.25
N LEU A 131 6.95 -24.17 8.08
CA LEU A 131 7.83 -24.20 6.90
C LEU A 131 9.28 -24.34 7.34
N LYS A 132 10.09 -24.93 6.47
CA LYS A 132 11.53 -25.09 6.66
C LYS A 132 12.28 -24.65 5.40
N GLY A 133 13.57 -24.38 5.55
CA GLY A 133 14.43 -23.99 4.43
C GLY A 133 13.94 -22.74 3.69
N GLU A 134 13.95 -22.79 2.37
CA GLU A 134 13.59 -21.65 1.49
C GLU A 134 12.12 -21.21 1.67
N LEU A 135 11.21 -22.14 1.94
CA LEU A 135 9.80 -21.81 2.18
C LEU A 135 9.61 -21.05 3.52
N LEU A 136 10.45 -21.31 4.52
CA LEU A 136 10.44 -20.52 5.76
C LEU A 136 10.86 -19.07 5.49
N GLN A 137 11.91 -18.87 4.70
CA GLN A 137 12.35 -17.54 4.28
C GLN A 137 11.25 -16.82 3.48
N LEU A 138 10.55 -17.54 2.58
CA LEU A 138 9.41 -17.00 1.85
C LEU A 138 8.27 -16.56 2.79
N LYS A 139 7.90 -17.38 3.78
CA LYS A 139 6.92 -17.00 4.82
C LYS A 139 7.36 -15.78 5.60
N GLN A 140 8.62 -15.71 6.02
CA GLN A 140 9.15 -14.55 6.75
C GLN A 140 9.08 -13.28 5.90
N ASN A 141 9.48 -13.35 4.63
CA ASN A 141 9.43 -12.21 3.71
C ASN A 141 7.99 -11.75 3.44
N LEU A 142 7.07 -12.68 3.17
CA LEU A 142 5.66 -12.35 2.96
C LEU A 142 5.01 -11.78 4.22
N ASN A 143 5.23 -12.40 5.39
CA ASN A 143 4.69 -11.88 6.64
C ASN A 143 5.27 -10.50 6.95
N GLY A 144 6.57 -10.28 6.75
CA GLY A 144 7.21 -8.97 6.92
C GLY A 144 6.68 -7.90 5.95
N MET A 145 6.36 -8.29 4.70
CA MET A 145 5.67 -7.41 3.75
C MET A 145 4.28 -7.03 4.27
N VAL A 146 3.49 -7.99 4.79
CA VAL A 146 2.18 -7.71 5.39
C VAL A 146 2.29 -6.77 6.59
N ASP A 147 3.29 -6.97 7.47
CA ASP A 147 3.52 -6.08 8.61
C ASP A 147 3.83 -4.65 8.18
N SER A 148 4.71 -4.51 7.17
CA SER A 148 5.11 -3.21 6.63
C SER A 148 3.91 -2.47 6.01
N LEU A 149 3.08 -3.20 5.24
CA LEU A 149 1.85 -2.66 4.66
C LEU A 149 0.87 -2.20 5.73
N ASN A 150 0.65 -3.01 6.77
CA ASN A 150 -0.32 -2.73 7.81
C ASN A 150 0.09 -1.50 8.62
N LEU A 151 1.38 -1.42 8.97
CA LEU A 151 1.94 -0.26 9.65
C LEU A 151 1.85 1.01 8.78
N PHE A 152 2.21 0.92 7.51
CA PHE A 152 2.12 2.05 6.58
C PHE A 152 0.67 2.55 6.46
N ALA A 153 -0.30 1.64 6.28
CA ALA A 153 -1.71 1.98 6.20
C ALA A 153 -2.22 2.68 7.47
N GLY A 154 -1.80 2.19 8.64
CA GLY A 154 -2.11 2.81 9.93
C GLY A 154 -1.55 4.22 10.04
N GLU A 155 -0.27 4.41 9.71
CA GLU A 155 0.40 5.71 9.81
C GLU A 155 -0.14 6.74 8.82
N VAL A 156 -0.46 6.34 7.59
CA VAL A 156 -1.10 7.24 6.62
C VAL A 156 -2.48 7.65 7.10
N SER A 157 -3.28 6.71 7.62
CA SER A 157 -4.61 7.01 8.16
C SER A 157 -4.54 7.97 9.34
N ARG A 158 -3.57 7.75 10.26
CA ARG A 158 -3.34 8.62 11.41
C ARG A 158 -2.94 10.03 10.98
N VAL A 159 -1.95 10.18 10.09
CA VAL A 159 -1.50 11.51 9.64
C VAL A 159 -2.61 12.25 8.90
N ALA A 160 -3.40 11.54 8.08
CA ALA A 160 -4.55 12.13 7.41
C ALA A 160 -5.61 12.62 8.40
N GLN A 161 -5.86 11.87 9.48
CA GLN A 161 -6.75 12.30 10.55
C GLN A 161 -6.16 13.50 11.30
N ASP A 162 -4.94 13.40 11.82
CA ASP A 162 -4.30 14.43 12.63
C ASP A 162 -4.22 15.76 11.88
N VAL A 163 -3.62 15.77 10.69
CA VAL A 163 -3.35 17.01 9.93
C VAL A 163 -4.57 17.45 9.13
N GLY A 164 -5.30 16.52 8.53
CA GLY A 164 -6.39 16.81 7.60
C GLY A 164 -7.76 16.99 8.26
N THR A 165 -8.02 16.31 9.39
CA THR A 165 -9.35 16.32 10.05
C THR A 165 -9.32 17.07 11.37
N GLU A 166 -8.39 16.71 12.26
CA GLU A 166 -8.30 17.28 13.62
C GLU A 166 -7.54 18.61 13.65
N GLY A 167 -6.86 18.98 12.55
CA GLY A 167 -6.06 20.20 12.47
C GLY A 167 -4.83 20.20 13.40
N GLN A 168 -4.40 19.03 13.88
CA GLN A 168 -3.17 18.83 14.63
C GLN A 168 -1.96 18.90 13.69
N LEU A 169 -1.54 20.13 13.41
CA LEU A 169 -0.45 20.41 12.48
C LEU A 169 0.90 19.94 13.03
N GLY A 170 1.74 19.38 12.16
CA GLY A 170 3.07 18.87 12.47
C GLY A 170 3.14 17.35 12.59
N GLY A 171 2.02 16.64 12.45
CA GLY A 171 1.99 15.18 12.36
C GLY A 171 2.81 14.65 11.18
N GLN A 172 3.61 13.62 11.42
CA GLN A 172 4.40 12.92 10.42
C GLN A 172 4.23 11.42 10.58
N ALA A 173 4.22 10.69 9.47
CA ALA A 173 4.20 9.24 9.41
C ALA A 173 5.57 8.70 9.83
N LEU A 174 5.56 7.75 10.77
CA LEU A 174 6.74 7.06 11.24
C LEU A 174 6.59 5.55 10.98
N VAL A 175 7.20 5.08 9.90
CA VAL A 175 7.17 3.67 9.51
C VAL A 175 8.58 3.08 9.66
N PRO A 176 8.94 2.40 10.75
CA PRO A 176 10.30 1.89 10.95
C PRO A 176 10.69 0.85 9.90
N GLY A 177 11.98 0.84 9.55
CA GLY A 177 12.55 -0.19 8.66
C GLY A 177 12.17 -0.08 7.18
N VAL A 178 11.44 0.96 6.77
CA VAL A 178 11.11 1.17 5.36
C VAL A 178 12.32 1.56 4.52
N SER A 179 12.40 0.98 3.33
CA SER A 179 13.41 1.28 2.32
C SER A 179 12.77 1.27 0.92
N GLY A 180 13.52 1.75 -0.09
CA GLY A 180 13.03 1.80 -1.46
C GLY A 180 11.73 2.59 -1.60
N VAL A 181 10.74 2.00 -2.30
CA VAL A 181 9.44 2.63 -2.57
C VAL A 181 8.71 3.01 -1.28
N TRP A 182 8.75 2.18 -0.24
CA TRP A 182 8.07 2.42 1.03
C TRP A 182 8.59 3.67 1.75
N LYS A 183 9.90 3.89 1.69
CA LYS A 183 10.51 5.11 2.22
C LYS A 183 10.06 6.33 1.41
N GLY A 184 10.10 6.24 0.09
CA GLY A 184 9.65 7.33 -0.78
C GLY A 184 8.20 7.73 -0.55
N LEU A 185 7.31 6.75 -0.33
CA LEU A 185 5.90 7.03 -0.01
C LEU A 185 5.73 7.70 1.36
N THR A 186 6.45 7.22 2.38
CA THR A 186 6.47 7.84 3.72
C THR A 186 6.97 9.29 3.64
N ASP A 187 8.07 9.53 2.92
CA ASP A 187 8.65 10.87 2.74
C ASP A 187 7.67 11.80 2.01
N ASN A 188 6.95 11.30 0.99
CA ASN A 188 5.94 12.09 0.28
C ASN A 188 4.77 12.50 1.18
N VAL A 189 4.25 11.59 2.01
CA VAL A 189 3.19 11.90 2.99
C VAL A 189 3.68 12.94 3.99
N ASN A 190 4.93 12.80 4.48
CA ASN A 190 5.54 13.75 5.40
C ASN A 190 5.77 15.12 4.78
N ASN A 191 6.19 15.18 3.52
CA ASN A 191 6.33 16.44 2.78
C ASN A 191 4.98 17.14 2.61
N MET A 192 3.92 16.40 2.28
CA MET A 192 2.56 16.95 2.18
C MET A 192 2.08 17.51 3.53
N ALA A 193 2.21 16.73 4.60
CA ALA A 193 1.83 17.15 5.96
C ALA A 193 2.62 18.37 6.46
N ALA A 194 3.93 18.41 6.21
CA ALA A 194 4.79 19.52 6.56
C ALA A 194 4.45 20.79 5.77
N ASN A 195 4.18 20.67 4.48
CA ASN A 195 3.74 21.78 3.64
C ASN A 195 2.43 22.36 4.16
N LEU A 196 1.39 21.54 4.35
CA LEU A 196 0.10 21.98 4.90
C LEU A 196 0.27 22.65 6.28
N THR A 197 1.08 22.06 7.15
CA THR A 197 1.40 22.62 8.47
C THR A 197 2.00 24.01 8.36
N SER A 198 3.02 24.19 7.53
CA SER A 198 3.68 25.48 7.36
C SER A 198 2.73 26.54 6.79
N GLN A 199 1.90 26.16 5.82
CA GLN A 199 0.96 27.04 5.13
C GLN A 199 -0.13 27.53 6.09
N VAL A 200 -0.77 26.60 6.81
CA VAL A 200 -1.86 26.95 7.73
C VAL A 200 -1.35 27.74 8.94
N ARG A 201 -0.15 27.43 9.46
CA ARG A 201 0.45 28.23 10.54
C ARG A 201 0.79 29.65 10.10
N ASP A 202 1.29 29.85 8.88
CA ASP A 202 1.57 31.20 8.37
C ASP A 202 0.28 32.02 8.22
N ILE A 203 -0.80 31.41 7.72
CA ILE A 203 -2.14 32.03 7.69
C ILE A 203 -2.59 32.42 9.10
N ALA A 204 -2.50 31.50 10.06
CA ALA A 204 -2.92 31.73 11.44
C ALA A 204 -2.12 32.86 12.10
N ASN A 205 -0.81 32.95 11.84
CA ASN A 205 0.04 34.03 12.35
C ASN A 205 -0.40 35.39 11.82
N VAL A 206 -0.61 35.51 10.50
CA VAL A 206 -1.05 36.77 9.88
C VAL A 206 -2.45 37.16 10.37
N ALA A 207 -3.39 36.21 10.41
CA ALA A 207 -4.73 36.47 10.92
C ALA A 207 -4.72 36.93 12.39
N THR A 208 -3.88 36.31 13.22
CA THR A 208 -3.70 36.71 14.62
C THR A 208 -3.09 38.11 14.75
N ALA A 209 -2.09 38.43 13.93
CA ALA A 209 -1.48 39.76 13.91
C ALA A 209 -2.50 40.84 13.53
N VAL A 210 -3.26 40.61 12.45
CA VAL A 210 -4.35 41.50 12.01
C VAL A 210 -5.39 41.68 13.12
N ALA A 211 -5.81 40.60 13.79
CA ALA A 211 -6.76 40.67 14.89
C ALA A 211 -6.24 41.48 16.10
N ARG A 212 -4.92 41.56 16.28
CA ARG A 212 -4.24 42.38 17.30
C ARG A 212 -3.94 43.80 16.82
N GLY A 213 -4.31 44.15 15.60
CA GLY A 213 -3.99 45.44 14.97
C GLY A 213 -2.55 45.57 14.48
N ASP A 214 -1.77 44.48 14.48
CA ASP A 214 -0.45 44.44 13.87
C ASP A 214 -0.58 44.09 12.38
N LEU A 215 -0.52 45.13 11.56
CA LEU A 215 -0.63 45.03 10.11
C LEU A 215 0.75 44.98 9.42
N SER A 216 1.84 44.86 10.18
CA SER A 216 3.18 44.67 9.62
C SER A 216 3.43 43.23 9.14
N GLN A 217 2.62 42.27 9.61
CA GLN A 217 2.80 40.85 9.33
C GLN A 217 2.15 40.44 8.01
N LYS A 218 2.89 39.64 7.24
CA LYS A 218 2.51 39.15 5.91
C LYS A 218 2.78 37.66 5.83
N MET A 219 2.04 36.96 4.97
CA MET A 219 2.38 35.60 4.61
C MET A 219 3.70 35.61 3.85
N THR A 220 4.64 34.78 4.28
CA THR A 220 6.00 34.69 3.73
C THR A 220 6.32 33.33 3.16
N VAL A 221 5.59 32.28 3.56
CA VAL A 221 5.81 30.89 3.11
C VAL A 221 5.85 30.79 1.58
N ASN A 222 6.77 29.99 1.06
CA ASN A 222 6.88 29.76 -0.38
C ASN A 222 5.83 28.74 -0.82
N VAL A 223 4.88 29.17 -1.65
CA VAL A 223 3.69 28.42 -2.03
C VAL A 223 3.39 28.58 -3.51
N LYS A 224 2.63 27.63 -4.05
CA LYS A 224 2.25 27.57 -5.47
C LYS A 224 0.76 27.25 -5.59
N GLY A 225 0.21 27.42 -6.79
CA GLY A 225 -1.19 27.09 -7.08
C GLY A 225 -2.17 27.90 -6.24
N GLU A 226 -3.24 27.26 -5.79
CA GLU A 226 -4.32 27.89 -5.01
C GLU A 226 -3.83 28.52 -3.70
N ILE A 227 -2.79 27.96 -3.07
CA ILE A 227 -2.23 28.53 -1.85
C ILE A 227 -1.46 29.83 -2.12
N LEU A 228 -0.87 29.99 -3.32
CA LEU A 228 -0.25 31.25 -3.72
C LEU A 228 -1.30 32.34 -3.95
N GLU A 229 -2.44 31.99 -4.53
CA GLU A 229 -3.57 32.90 -4.67
C GLU A 229 -4.08 33.35 -3.30
N LEU A 230 -4.29 32.40 -2.37
CA LEU A 230 -4.67 32.70 -0.99
C LEU A 230 -3.66 33.62 -0.29
N LYS A 231 -2.35 33.36 -0.45
CA LYS A 231 -1.28 34.21 0.07
C LYS A 231 -1.39 35.65 -0.45
N ASN A 232 -1.61 35.82 -1.75
CA ASN A 232 -1.73 37.13 -2.37
C ASN A 232 -2.98 37.88 -1.87
N ILE A 233 -4.12 37.18 -1.76
CA ILE A 233 -5.37 37.75 -1.24
C ILE A 233 -5.19 38.22 0.20
N LEU A 234 -4.63 37.38 1.08
CA LEU A 234 -4.40 37.74 2.49
C LEU A 234 -3.41 38.90 2.61
N ASN A 235 -2.32 38.88 1.85
CA ASN A 235 -1.35 39.98 1.85
C ASN A 235 -1.96 41.30 1.35
N GLN A 236 -2.83 41.26 0.33
CA GLN A 236 -3.53 42.44 -0.18
C GLN A 236 -4.55 42.97 0.82
N MET A 237 -5.23 42.09 1.56
CA MET A 237 -6.12 42.47 2.66
C MET A 237 -5.33 43.26 3.74
N VAL A 238 -4.16 42.76 4.15
CA VAL A 238 -3.28 43.45 5.11
C VAL A 238 -2.84 44.83 4.58
N ASP A 239 -2.48 44.95 3.30
CA ASP A 239 -2.14 46.26 2.70
C ASP A 239 -3.30 47.24 2.75
N SER A 240 -4.50 46.75 2.41
CA SER A 240 -5.71 47.59 2.38
C SER A 240 -6.06 48.09 3.77
N LEU A 241 -5.90 47.24 4.79
CA LEU A 241 -6.07 47.59 6.19
C LEU A 241 -5.05 48.66 6.64
N ASN A 242 -3.77 48.53 6.26
CA ASN A 242 -2.74 49.50 6.60
C ASN A 242 -3.09 50.88 6.03
N VAL A 243 -3.36 50.95 4.73
CA VAL A 243 -3.68 52.21 4.06
C VAL A 243 -4.94 52.85 4.66
N PHE A 244 -5.97 52.05 4.96
CA PHE A 244 -7.16 52.56 5.62
C PHE A 244 -6.84 53.15 7.01
N GLY A 245 -6.08 52.42 7.83
CA GLY A 245 -5.67 52.88 9.16
C GLY A 245 -4.87 54.18 9.13
N ASP A 246 -3.93 54.28 8.20
CA ASP A 246 -3.11 55.49 7.98
C ASP A 246 -3.99 56.68 7.56
N GLU A 247 -4.92 56.48 6.61
CA GLU A 247 -5.80 57.54 6.12
C GLU A 247 -6.77 58.04 7.19
N VAL A 248 -7.36 57.13 7.98
CA VAL A 248 -8.21 57.52 9.11
C VAL A 248 -7.43 58.31 10.14
N THR A 249 -6.23 57.85 10.49
CA THR A 249 -5.35 58.54 11.47
C THR A 249 -4.95 59.92 10.95
N ARG A 250 -4.60 60.02 9.66
CA ARG A 250 -4.21 61.27 9.02
C ARG A 250 -5.35 62.29 9.01
N VAL A 251 -6.55 61.88 8.57
CA VAL A 251 -7.73 62.76 8.51
C VAL A 251 -8.18 63.19 9.91
N ALA A 252 -8.17 62.27 10.88
CA ALA A 252 -8.49 62.59 12.27
C ALA A 252 -7.53 63.65 12.83
N ARG A 253 -6.23 63.54 12.56
CA ARG A 253 -5.22 64.54 12.96
C ARG A 253 -5.42 65.87 12.25
N GLU A 254 -5.56 65.86 10.92
CA GLU A 254 -5.66 67.09 10.11
C GLU A 254 -6.92 67.89 10.45
N VAL A 255 -8.08 67.25 10.41
CA VAL A 255 -9.38 67.92 10.57
C VAL A 255 -9.73 68.08 12.06
N GLY A 256 -9.43 67.08 12.89
CA GLY A 256 -9.81 67.06 14.30
C GLY A 256 -8.85 67.79 15.24
N THR A 257 -7.53 67.72 14.98
CA THR A 257 -6.52 68.26 15.90
C THR A 257 -5.84 69.52 15.36
N GLU A 258 -5.42 69.50 14.09
CA GLU A 258 -4.64 70.61 13.48
C GLU A 258 -5.52 71.72 12.90
N GLY A 259 -6.83 71.51 12.79
CA GLY A 259 -7.75 72.48 12.19
C GLY A 259 -7.53 72.71 10.70
N LYS A 260 -6.84 71.78 10.01
CA LYS A 260 -6.71 71.78 8.55
C LYS A 260 -8.01 71.26 7.94
N LEU A 261 -8.92 72.19 7.70
CA LEU A 261 -10.27 71.89 7.25
C LEU A 261 -10.28 71.46 5.77
N GLY A 262 -11.07 70.44 5.45
CA GLY A 262 -11.24 69.89 4.09
C GLY A 262 -10.45 68.61 3.80
N GLY A 263 -9.75 68.04 4.77
CA GLY A 263 -9.08 66.75 4.63
C GLY A 263 -10.07 65.61 4.36
N GLN A 264 -9.70 64.71 3.44
CA GLN A 264 -10.48 63.52 3.06
C GLN A 264 -9.57 62.30 3.02
N ALA A 265 -10.10 61.16 3.45
CA ALA A 265 -9.48 59.84 3.37
C ALA A 265 -9.59 59.32 1.94
N VAL A 266 -8.47 58.83 1.41
CA VAL A 266 -8.37 58.25 0.07
C VAL A 266 -7.79 56.85 0.18
N VAL A 267 -8.67 55.85 0.16
CA VAL A 267 -8.28 54.43 0.28
C VAL A 267 -8.38 53.77 -1.10
N PRO A 268 -7.25 53.42 -1.74
CA PRO A 268 -7.24 52.84 -3.08
C PRO A 268 -7.99 51.50 -3.11
N ARG A 269 -8.78 51.29 -4.17
CA ARG A 269 -9.55 50.04 -4.39
C ARG A 269 -10.54 49.70 -3.26
N ALA A 270 -10.94 50.67 -2.44
CA ALA A 270 -11.99 50.47 -1.46
C ALA A 270 -13.30 50.08 -2.17
N ALA A 271 -13.87 48.95 -1.76
CA ALA A 271 -15.14 48.41 -2.26
C ALA A 271 -15.93 47.79 -1.10
N GLY A 272 -17.26 47.66 -1.27
CA GLY A 272 -18.15 47.16 -0.23
C GLY A 272 -18.01 47.97 1.07
N THR A 273 -17.94 47.27 2.21
CA THR A 273 -17.80 47.88 3.53
C THR A 273 -16.61 48.84 3.65
N TRP A 274 -15.49 48.57 2.97
CA TRP A 274 -14.33 49.48 2.98
C TRP A 274 -14.66 50.84 2.40
N LYS A 275 -15.41 50.86 1.29
CA LYS A 275 -15.83 52.10 0.64
C LYS A 275 -16.80 52.88 1.53
N GLU A 276 -17.77 52.18 2.13
CA GLU A 276 -18.73 52.79 3.04
C GLU A 276 -18.03 53.45 4.24
N LEU A 277 -17.05 52.78 4.84
CA LEU A 277 -16.27 53.33 5.95
C LEU A 277 -15.47 54.57 5.53
N THR A 278 -14.81 54.54 4.36
CA THR A 278 -14.09 55.72 3.83
C THR A 278 -15.05 56.88 3.57
N ASP A 279 -16.21 56.62 2.97
CA ASP A 279 -17.22 57.64 2.67
C ASP A 279 -17.81 58.24 3.97
N ASN A 280 -18.01 57.43 5.01
CA ASN A 280 -18.44 57.90 6.33
C ASN A 280 -17.40 58.79 7.02
N VAL A 281 -16.12 58.41 6.98
CA VAL A 281 -15.01 59.24 7.51
C VAL A 281 -14.95 60.58 6.76
N ASN A 282 -15.11 60.56 5.44
CA ASN A 282 -15.14 61.76 4.61
C ASN A 282 -16.34 62.66 4.93
N THR A 283 -17.51 62.06 5.15
CA THR A 283 -18.72 62.79 5.54
C THR A 283 -18.53 63.46 6.91
N MET A 284 -17.96 62.75 7.88
CA MET A 284 -17.65 63.30 9.20
C MET A 284 -16.66 64.47 9.11
N ALA A 285 -15.58 64.31 8.34
CA ALA A 285 -14.57 65.35 8.13
C ALA A 285 -15.13 66.61 7.44
N ALA A 286 -16.01 66.42 6.46
CA ALA A 286 -16.71 67.52 5.77
C ALA A 286 -17.66 68.28 6.72
N ASN A 287 -18.41 67.56 7.56
CA ASN A 287 -19.30 68.17 8.55
C ASN A 287 -18.53 69.00 9.58
N LEU A 288 -17.43 68.46 10.15
CA LEU A 288 -16.55 69.20 11.06
C LEU A 288 -15.97 70.44 10.40
N THR A 289 -15.53 70.32 9.14
CA THR A 289 -15.02 71.45 8.35
C THR A 289 -16.06 72.56 8.21
N SER A 290 -17.30 72.23 7.86
CA SER A 290 -18.38 73.21 7.74
C SER A 290 -18.64 73.91 9.07
N GLN A 291 -18.82 73.12 10.14
CA GLN A 291 -19.14 73.64 11.47
C GLN A 291 -18.07 74.60 11.98
N VAL A 292 -16.79 74.27 11.84
CA VAL A 292 -15.70 75.14 12.30
C VAL A 292 -15.62 76.43 11.47
N ARG A 293 -15.84 76.36 10.16
CA ARG A 293 -15.91 77.57 9.32
C ARG A 293 -17.08 78.47 9.71
N ASP A 294 -18.24 77.90 9.98
CA ASP A 294 -19.43 78.65 10.40
C ASP A 294 -19.18 79.36 11.73
N ILE A 295 -18.56 78.67 12.70
CA ILE A 295 -18.15 79.27 13.98
C ILE A 295 -17.15 80.41 13.75
N ALA A 296 -16.14 80.22 12.91
CA ALA A 296 -15.15 81.25 12.60
C ALA A 296 -15.79 82.50 11.95
N ASN A 297 -16.76 82.31 11.05
CA ASN A 297 -17.52 83.38 10.44
C ASN A 297 -18.34 84.16 11.49
N VAL A 298 -19.05 83.45 12.37
CA VAL A 298 -19.83 84.08 13.47
C VAL A 298 -18.91 84.85 14.42
N ALA A 299 -17.78 84.27 14.82
CA ALA A 299 -16.82 84.93 15.70
C ALA A 299 -16.25 86.21 15.09
N THR A 300 -15.99 86.20 13.78
CA THR A 300 -15.54 87.39 13.03
C THR A 300 -16.63 88.46 12.96
N ALA A 301 -17.89 88.07 12.72
CA ALA A 301 -19.02 88.98 12.70
C ALA A 301 -19.29 89.64 14.07
N VAL A 302 -19.23 88.87 15.16
CA VAL A 302 -19.37 89.41 16.53
C VAL A 302 -18.24 90.38 16.86
N ARG A 303 -16.99 90.06 16.49
CA ARG A 303 -15.83 90.95 16.72
C ARG A 303 -15.92 92.26 15.94
N GLY A 304 -16.56 92.26 14.77
CA GLY A 304 -16.77 93.46 13.97
C GLY A 304 -17.94 94.34 14.43
N ALA A 305 -18.79 93.84 15.34
CA ALA A 305 -19.99 94.54 15.83
C ALA A 305 -19.79 95.25 17.19
N THR A 306 -18.61 95.12 17.81
CA THR A 306 -18.19 95.81 19.05
C THR A 306 -17.15 96.88 18.76
#